data_AF-A0A6I4MM09-F1
#
_entry.id   AF-A0A6I4MM09-F1
#
_cell.length_a   1.000
_cell.length_b   1.000
_cell.length_c   1.000
_cell.angle_alpha   90.00
_cell.angle_beta   90.00
_cell.angle_gamma   90.00
#
_symmetry.space_group_name_H-M   'P 1'
#
loop_
_entity.id
_entity.type
_entity.pdbx_description
1 polymer ?
#
loop_
_entity_poly.entity_id
_entity_poly.type
_entity_poly.pdbx_seq_one_letter_code
_entity_poly.pdbx_strand_id
1 'polypeptide(L)'
;MNAFAAPVASAAWIIARAAAHVPDAVSASVIFGARVRALTQPGRAAATVPVFAANDPREDFTTAIDALDAALDLTRPGAARLLVIVSDGRFKDDHPALGQKRLDRLTTSGCAVLWLAPDQHATVMRGAHRLTLTDPAQTAETIGTAATRALRST
;
A
#
# COMPACT_ATOMS: atom_id res chain seq x y z
N MET A 1 15.22 -2.23 -0.91
CA MET A 1 13.91 -2.73 -0.42
C MET A 1 13.98 -3.85 0.62
N ASN A 2 14.91 -4.82 0.57
CA ASN A 2 14.89 -5.98 1.48
C ASN A 2 14.76 -5.70 3.00
N ALA A 3 15.40 -4.64 3.51
CA ALA A 3 15.28 -4.26 4.93
C ALA A 3 13.84 -3.91 5.36
N PHE A 4 12.96 -3.57 4.42
CA PHE A 4 11.56 -3.25 4.68
C PHE A 4 10.65 -4.49 4.67
N ALA A 5 11.11 -5.65 4.18
CA ALA A 5 10.23 -6.79 3.95
C ALA A 5 9.57 -7.29 5.24
N ALA A 6 10.35 -7.57 6.28
CA ALA A 6 9.81 -8.04 7.57
C ALA A 6 8.97 -6.97 8.29
N PRO A 7 9.41 -5.70 8.41
CA PRO A 7 8.59 -4.66 9.04
C PRO A 7 7.28 -4.37 8.30
N VAL A 8 7.29 -4.33 6.96
CA VAL A 8 6.09 -4.15 6.15
C VAL A 8 5.16 -5.36 6.26
N ALA A 9 5.70 -6.58 6.32
CA ALA A 9 4.89 -7.77 6.55
C ALA A 9 4.15 -7.71 7.88
N SER A 10 4.85 -7.35 8.95
CA SER A 10 4.26 -7.14 10.26
C SER A 10 3.21 -6.03 10.25
N ALA A 11 3.51 -4.90 9.60
CA ALA A 11 2.55 -3.79 9.48
C ALA A 11 1.27 -4.22 8.75
N ALA A 12 1.38 -4.90 7.61
CA ALA A 12 0.22 -5.42 6.86
C ALA A 12 -0.62 -6.39 7.71
N TRP A 13 0.05 -7.28 8.47
CA TRP A 13 -0.63 -8.20 9.38
C TRP A 13 -1.34 -7.47 10.54
N ILE A 14 -0.68 -6.48 11.17
CA ILE A 14 -1.26 -5.65 12.23
C ILE A 14 -2.49 -4.90 11.71
N ILE A 15 -2.42 -4.29 10.53
CA ILE A 15 -3.55 -3.56 9.93
C ILE A 15 -4.70 -4.50 9.59
N ALA A 16 -4.42 -5.71 9.08
CA ALA A 16 -5.45 -6.72 8.84
C ALA A 16 -6.15 -7.17 10.13
N ARG A 17 -5.38 -7.38 11.21
CA ARG A 17 -5.91 -7.67 12.55
C ARG A 17 -6.75 -6.51 13.09
N ALA A 18 -6.26 -5.29 12.99
CA ALA A 18 -6.97 -4.11 13.47
C ALA A 18 -8.29 -3.88 12.72
N ALA A 19 -8.28 -3.99 11.39
CA ALA A 19 -9.48 -3.85 10.57
C ALA A 19 -10.56 -4.88 10.95
N ALA A 20 -10.18 -6.12 11.28
CA ALA A 20 -11.12 -7.14 11.74
C ALA A 20 -11.84 -6.80 13.06
N HIS A 21 -11.35 -5.80 13.81
CA HIS A 21 -11.97 -5.31 15.05
C HIS A 21 -12.75 -4.00 14.88
N VAL A 22 -12.79 -3.42 13.67
CA VAL A 22 -13.51 -2.17 13.38
C VAL A 22 -14.67 -2.49 12.44
N PRO A 23 -15.93 -2.17 12.83
CA PRO A 23 -17.08 -2.36 11.96
C PRO A 23 -16.87 -1.70 10.59
N ASP A 24 -17.23 -2.42 9.52
CA ASP A 24 -17.15 -1.99 8.12
C ASP A 24 -15.73 -1.67 7.60
N ALA A 25 -14.69 -1.87 8.40
CA ALA A 25 -13.31 -1.74 7.96
C ALA A 25 -12.85 -3.00 7.23
N VAL A 26 -12.25 -2.80 6.06
CA VAL A 26 -11.69 -3.88 5.26
C VAL A 26 -10.28 -3.49 4.84
N SER A 27 -9.35 -4.43 4.91
CA SER A 27 -7.99 -4.22 4.42
C SER A 27 -7.49 -5.43 3.64
N ALA A 28 -6.59 -5.16 2.71
CA ALA A 28 -5.85 -6.15 1.96
C ALA A 28 -4.47 -5.60 1.68
N SER A 29 -3.51 -6.49 1.44
CA SER A 29 -2.14 -6.11 1.13
C SER A 29 -1.58 -7.11 0.14
N VAL A 30 -0.81 -6.61 -0.81
CA VAL A 30 -0.11 -7.43 -1.81
C VAL A 30 1.36 -7.03 -1.82
N ILE A 31 2.22 -7.97 -2.20
CA ILE A 31 3.58 -7.67 -2.62
C ILE A 31 3.64 -7.72 -4.14
N PHE A 32 4.45 -6.85 -4.73
CA PHE A 32 4.61 -6.76 -6.17
C PHE A 32 6.10 -6.82 -6.52
N GLY A 33 6.43 -7.86 -7.28
CA GLY A 33 7.74 -8.09 -7.88
C GLY A 33 7.51 -8.56 -9.32
N ALA A 34 8.15 -9.66 -9.72
CA ALA A 34 7.88 -10.28 -11.02
C ALA A 34 6.44 -10.81 -11.12
N ARG A 35 5.79 -11.02 -9.97
CA ARG A 35 4.36 -11.36 -9.84
C ARG A 35 3.76 -10.63 -8.66
N VAL A 36 2.46 -10.39 -8.71
CA VAL A 36 1.67 -9.92 -7.57
C VAL A 36 1.26 -11.11 -6.71
N ARG A 37 1.46 -11.01 -5.40
CA ARG A 37 1.05 -12.05 -4.42
C ARG A 37 0.31 -11.40 -3.26
N ALA A 38 -0.81 -11.99 -2.87
CA ALA A 38 -1.54 -11.56 -1.69
C ALA A 38 -0.70 -11.83 -0.43
N LEU A 39 -0.62 -10.81 0.42
CA LEU A 39 -0.03 -10.89 1.75
C LEU A 39 -1.14 -11.01 2.81
N THR A 40 -2.21 -10.25 2.64
CA THR A 40 -3.46 -10.35 3.41
C THR A 40 -4.66 -10.25 2.45
N GLN A 41 -5.82 -10.75 2.88
CA GLN A 41 -7.06 -10.76 2.08
C GLN A 41 -8.18 -10.02 2.83
N PRO A 42 -9.12 -9.39 2.10
CA PRO A 42 -10.31 -8.79 2.70
C PRO A 42 -11.03 -9.73 3.66
N GLY A 43 -11.38 -9.24 4.86
CA GLY A 43 -12.14 -10.01 5.86
C GLY A 43 -11.40 -11.22 6.46
N ARG A 44 -10.12 -11.43 6.14
CA ARG A 44 -9.32 -12.57 6.63
C ARG A 44 -8.03 -12.11 7.27
N ALA A 45 -8.00 -12.10 8.60
CA ALA A 45 -6.76 -11.94 9.34
C ALA A 45 -6.03 -13.29 9.45
N ALA A 46 -4.79 -13.36 8.94
CA ALA A 46 -3.94 -14.53 9.10
C ALA A 46 -3.56 -14.73 10.58
N ALA A 47 -3.34 -15.98 11.00
CA ALA A 47 -2.92 -16.27 12.38
C ALA A 47 -1.48 -15.80 12.67
N THR A 48 -0.63 -15.78 11.64
CA THR A 48 0.79 -15.46 11.72
C THR A 48 1.19 -14.41 10.69
N VAL A 49 2.32 -13.73 10.94
CA VAL A 49 2.89 -12.76 10.01
C VAL A 49 3.41 -13.49 8.77
N PRO A 50 2.93 -13.15 7.56
CA PRO A 50 3.43 -13.75 6.32
C PRO A 50 4.86 -13.27 6.03
N VAL A 51 5.75 -14.18 5.63
CA VAL A 51 7.15 -13.85 5.33
C VAL A 51 7.36 -13.72 3.82
N PHE A 52 8.06 -12.68 3.38
CA PHE A 52 8.47 -12.51 1.99
C PHE A 52 9.87 -11.87 1.88
N ALA A 53 10.45 -11.97 0.70
CA ALA A 53 11.68 -11.27 0.33
C ALA A 53 11.44 -10.38 -0.90
N ALA A 54 12.15 -9.26 -0.99
CA ALA A 54 12.06 -8.29 -2.08
C ALA A 54 13.25 -8.43 -3.04
N ASN A 55 13.37 -9.62 -3.64
CA ASN A 55 14.51 -10.01 -4.48
C ASN A 55 14.19 -10.02 -6.00
N ASP A 56 12.96 -9.66 -6.38
CA ASP A 56 12.54 -9.78 -7.76
C ASP A 56 13.17 -8.66 -8.63
N PRO A 57 13.54 -8.96 -9.89
CA PRO A 57 14.24 -8.00 -10.76
C PRO A 57 13.31 -7.02 -11.50
N ARG A 58 12.00 -7.12 -11.26
CA ARG A 58 10.93 -6.34 -11.89
C ARG A 58 9.81 -6.12 -10.89
N GLU A 59 9.01 -5.09 -11.12
CA GLU A 59 7.95 -4.64 -10.23
C GLU A 59 6.63 -4.49 -10.98
N ASP A 60 5.74 -5.46 -10.87
CA ASP A 60 4.39 -5.41 -11.46
C ASP A 60 3.44 -4.53 -10.63
N PHE A 61 3.80 -3.25 -10.55
CA PHE A 61 3.14 -2.24 -9.73
C PHE A 61 1.70 -1.95 -10.16
N THR A 62 1.44 -1.95 -11.47
CA THR A 62 0.12 -1.63 -12.03
C THR A 62 -0.89 -2.71 -11.69
N THR A 63 -0.51 -3.98 -11.85
CA THR A 63 -1.37 -5.12 -11.49
C THR A 63 -1.64 -5.15 -10.00
N ALA A 64 -0.69 -4.72 -9.16
CA ALA A 64 -0.89 -4.65 -7.72
C ALA A 64 -1.94 -3.61 -7.32
N ILE A 65 -1.91 -2.42 -7.93
CA ILE A 65 -2.95 -1.42 -7.71
C ILE A 65 -4.30 -1.93 -8.21
N ASP A 66 -4.35 -2.49 -9.42
CA ASP A 66 -5.60 -2.98 -10.02
C ASP A 66 -6.21 -4.11 -9.17
N ALA A 67 -5.38 -5.00 -8.60
CA ALA A 67 -5.82 -6.04 -7.67
C ALA A 67 -6.39 -5.49 -6.36
N LEU A 68 -5.75 -4.47 -5.77
CA LEU A 68 -6.23 -3.86 -4.53
C LEU A 68 -7.50 -3.03 -4.76
N ASP A 69 -7.59 -2.29 -5.86
CA ASP A 69 -8.78 -1.53 -6.24
C ASP A 69 -9.98 -2.47 -6.42
N ALA A 70 -9.81 -3.57 -7.15
CA ALA A 70 -10.86 -4.58 -7.32
C ALA A 70 -11.25 -5.29 -6.02
N ALA A 71 -10.30 -5.50 -5.09
CA ALA A 71 -10.57 -6.21 -3.84
C ALA A 71 -11.21 -5.34 -2.75
N LEU A 72 -11.02 -4.02 -2.79
CA LEU A 72 -11.41 -3.08 -1.74
C LEU A 72 -12.31 -1.95 -2.22
N ASP A 73 -12.68 -1.95 -3.50
CA ASP A 73 -13.45 -0.87 -4.14
C ASP A 73 -12.82 0.50 -3.86
N LEU A 74 -11.51 0.64 -4.12
CA LEU A 74 -10.76 1.87 -3.78
C LEU A 74 -11.25 3.07 -4.59
N THR A 75 -11.79 2.83 -5.78
CA THR A 75 -12.38 3.86 -6.64
C THR A 75 -13.85 4.15 -6.37
N ARG A 76 -14.50 3.42 -5.46
CA ARG A 76 -15.91 3.63 -5.14
C ARG A 76 -16.07 4.76 -4.11
N PRO A 77 -16.83 5.82 -4.41
CA PRO A 77 -17.12 6.87 -3.44
C PRO A 77 -17.98 6.39 -2.26
N GLY A 78 -18.02 7.18 -1.19
CA GLY A 78 -18.95 6.98 -0.07
C GLY A 78 -18.33 6.38 1.20
N ALA A 79 -17.02 6.19 1.24
CA ALA A 79 -16.30 5.83 2.45
C ALA A 79 -14.84 6.29 2.37
N ALA A 80 -14.16 6.37 3.52
CA ALA A 80 -12.74 6.67 3.54
C ALA A 80 -11.94 5.55 2.84
N ARG A 81 -11.00 5.95 1.98
CA ARG A 81 -10.14 5.04 1.22
C ARG A 81 -8.69 5.50 1.31
N LEU A 82 -7.80 4.55 1.60
CA LEU A 82 -6.37 4.79 1.69
C LEU A 82 -5.62 3.67 0.96
N LEU A 83 -4.85 4.03 -0.06
CA LEU A 83 -3.81 3.17 -0.62
C LEU A 83 -2.46 3.54 0.01
N VAL A 84 -1.77 2.55 0.56
CA VAL A 84 -0.39 2.71 1.03
C VAL A 84 0.55 1.98 0.07
N ILE A 85 1.58 2.67 -0.40
CA ILE A 85 2.62 2.14 -1.27
C ILE A 85 3.95 2.21 -0.52
N VAL A 86 4.65 1.08 -0.40
CA VAL A 86 6.01 1.03 0.15
C VAL A 86 6.97 0.68 -0.98
N SER A 87 7.71 1.65 -1.50
CA SER A 87 8.54 1.47 -2.69
C SER A 87 9.57 2.60 -2.85
N ASP A 88 10.70 2.28 -3.49
CA ASP A 88 11.62 3.30 -4.02
C ASP A 88 11.13 3.90 -5.35
N GLY A 89 10.06 3.34 -5.94
CA GLY A 89 9.43 3.81 -7.17
C GLY A 89 10.26 3.68 -8.42
N ARG A 90 11.33 2.87 -8.39
CA ARG A 90 12.19 2.62 -9.55
C ARG A 90 11.58 1.57 -10.46
N PHE A 91 10.51 1.94 -11.14
CA PHE A 91 9.82 1.05 -12.07
C PHE A 91 10.41 1.15 -13.48
N LYS A 92 10.41 0.03 -14.20
CA LYS A 92 10.93 -0.08 -15.57
C LYS A 92 9.83 0.17 -16.60
N ASP A 93 10.25 0.44 -17.83
CA ASP A 93 9.39 0.53 -19.01
C ASP A 93 8.25 1.55 -18.81
N ASP A 94 7.03 1.22 -19.25
CA ASP A 94 5.87 2.10 -19.18
C ASP A 94 5.21 2.13 -17.78
N HIS A 95 5.71 1.36 -16.80
CA HIS A 95 5.10 1.28 -15.47
C HIS A 95 4.99 2.63 -14.75
N PRO A 96 5.95 3.58 -14.85
CA PRO A 96 5.78 4.91 -14.28
C PRO A 96 4.55 5.65 -14.84
N ALA A 97 4.37 5.67 -16.16
CA ALA A 97 3.26 6.36 -16.82
C ALA A 97 1.92 5.65 -16.57
N LEU A 98 1.92 4.32 -16.64
CA LEU A 98 0.74 3.50 -16.37
C LEU A 98 0.33 3.53 -14.90
N GLY A 99 1.29 3.56 -13.98
CA GLY A 99 1.07 3.71 -12.55
C GLY A 99 0.50 5.08 -12.22
N GLN A 100 1.02 6.16 -12.84
CA GLN A 100 0.49 7.50 -12.65
C GLN A 100 -1.00 7.58 -13.01
N LYS A 101 -1.42 6.99 -14.15
CA LYS A 101 -2.84 6.95 -14.53
C LYS A 101 -3.75 6.30 -13.49
N ARG A 102 -3.25 5.28 -12.77
CA ARG A 102 -4.01 4.59 -11.72
C ARG A 102 -4.10 5.42 -10.44
N LEU A 103 -3.02 6.09 -10.06
CA LEU A 103 -3.02 7.03 -8.94
C LEU A 103 -3.91 8.24 -9.23
N ASP A 104 -3.91 8.76 -10.44
CA ASP A 104 -4.81 9.83 -10.87
C ASP A 104 -6.28 9.39 -10.73
N ARG A 105 -6.62 8.16 -11.15
CA ARG A 105 -7.97 7.59 -10.98
C ARG A 105 -8.38 7.48 -9.50
N LEU A 106 -7.51 6.92 -8.66
CA LEU A 106 -7.74 6.75 -7.23
C LEU A 106 -7.92 8.09 -6.51
N THR A 107 -7.02 9.05 -6.77
CA THR A 107 -7.09 10.36 -6.11
C THR A 107 -8.31 11.15 -6.58
N THR A 108 -8.68 11.06 -7.87
CA THR A 108 -9.91 11.69 -8.40
C THR A 108 -11.18 11.14 -7.75
N SER A 109 -11.21 9.84 -7.39
CA SER A 109 -12.34 9.22 -6.69
C SER A 109 -12.35 9.47 -5.18
N GLY A 110 -11.37 10.21 -4.64
CA GLY A 110 -11.25 10.51 -3.21
C GLY A 110 -10.45 9.49 -2.40
N CYS A 111 -9.75 8.55 -3.05
CA CYS A 111 -8.81 7.66 -2.35
C CYS A 111 -7.50 8.42 -2.04
N ALA A 112 -7.18 8.52 -0.76
CA ALA A 112 -5.89 9.04 -0.33
C ALA A 112 -4.78 8.06 -0.70
N VAL A 113 -3.64 8.56 -1.16
CA VAL A 113 -2.47 7.74 -1.47
C VAL A 113 -1.30 8.16 -0.60
N LEU A 114 -0.82 7.24 0.25
CA LEU A 114 0.39 7.41 1.05
C LEU A 114 1.54 6.63 0.40
N TRP A 115 2.67 7.29 0.19
CA TRP A 115 3.89 6.66 -0.31
C TRP A 115 4.99 6.67 0.75
N LEU A 116 5.30 5.50 1.28
CA LEU A 116 6.41 5.26 2.20
C LEU A 116 7.68 4.98 1.39
N ALA A 117 8.50 6.01 1.25
CA ALA A 117 9.75 5.99 0.51
C ALA A 117 10.90 5.56 1.44
N PRO A 118 11.76 4.61 1.04
CA PRO A 118 12.88 4.19 1.88
C PRO A 118 13.95 5.28 2.06
N ASP A 119 14.04 6.21 1.11
CA ASP A 119 14.96 7.35 1.14
C ASP A 119 14.44 8.53 0.30
N GLN A 120 15.16 9.64 0.34
CA GLN A 120 14.81 10.87 -0.39
C GLN A 120 14.93 10.74 -1.93
N HIS A 121 15.69 9.76 -2.42
CA HIS A 121 15.92 9.52 -3.84
C HIS A 121 14.89 8.57 -4.46
N ALA A 122 13.91 8.10 -3.68
CA ALA A 122 12.76 7.39 -4.22
C ALA A 122 12.05 8.25 -5.28
N THR A 123 11.48 7.61 -6.30
CA THR A 123 10.66 8.28 -7.31
C THR A 123 9.19 8.14 -6.90
N VAL A 124 8.57 9.24 -6.49
CA VAL A 124 7.18 9.22 -6.01
C VAL A 124 6.28 9.82 -7.07
N MET A 125 5.23 9.10 -7.43
CA MET A 125 4.21 9.54 -8.39
C MET A 125 3.41 10.72 -7.83
N ARG A 126 2.90 11.58 -8.73
CA ARG A 126 2.09 12.74 -8.34
C ARG A 126 0.77 12.28 -7.71
N GLY A 127 0.24 13.13 -6.82
CA GLY A 127 -0.99 12.85 -6.08
C GLY A 127 -0.78 12.01 -4.81
N ALA A 128 0.36 11.34 -4.67
CA ALA A 128 0.72 10.63 -3.44
C ALA A 128 1.35 11.56 -2.40
N HIS A 129 0.98 11.39 -1.13
CA HIS A 129 1.67 12.00 0.00
C HIS A 129 2.94 11.20 0.30
N ARG A 130 4.11 11.80 0.03
CA ARG A 130 5.41 11.19 0.35
C ARG A 130 5.70 11.27 1.85
N LEU A 131 6.14 10.15 2.42
CA LEU A 131 6.82 10.11 3.71
C LEU A 131 8.10 9.28 3.57
N THR A 132 9.24 9.89 3.87
CA THR A 132 10.53 9.18 3.88
C THR A 132 10.66 8.42 5.20
N LEU A 133 10.73 7.10 5.12
CA LEU A 133 10.78 6.20 6.27
C LEU A 133 12.19 5.64 6.41
N THR A 134 13.03 6.30 7.21
CA THR A 134 14.42 5.87 7.43
C THR A 134 14.56 4.68 8.37
N ASP A 135 13.59 4.50 9.28
CA ASP A 135 13.46 3.32 10.14
C ASP A 135 12.23 2.49 9.71
N PRO A 136 12.43 1.34 9.04
CA PRO A 136 11.35 0.44 8.66
C PRO A 136 10.45 0.00 9.81
N ALA A 137 10.93 -0.03 11.07
CA ALA A 137 10.12 -0.42 12.22
C ALA A 137 8.93 0.52 12.46
N GLN A 138 9.01 1.76 11.99
CA GLN A 138 7.96 2.79 12.10
C GLN A 138 6.82 2.60 11.08
N THR A 139 6.87 1.57 10.23
CA THR A 139 5.89 1.36 9.15
C THR A 139 4.45 1.29 9.70
N ALA A 140 4.20 0.48 10.73
CA ALA A 140 2.85 0.25 11.25
C ALA A 140 2.25 1.53 11.85
N GLU A 141 3.02 2.25 12.67
CA GLU A 141 2.61 3.52 13.27
C GLU A 141 2.28 4.56 12.20
N THR A 142 3.18 4.70 11.22
CA THR A 142 3.01 5.66 10.12
C THR A 142 1.72 5.41 9.33
N ILE A 143 1.43 4.13 9.02
CA ILE A 143 0.18 3.75 8.34
C ILE A 143 -1.03 4.08 9.22
N GLY A 144 -0.97 3.76 10.52
CA GLY A 144 -2.05 4.05 11.47
C GLY A 144 -2.38 5.54 11.58
N THR A 145 -1.36 6.39 11.65
CA THR A 145 -1.54 7.86 11.64
C THR A 145 -2.19 8.34 10.34
N ALA A 146 -1.75 7.82 9.19
CA ALA A 146 -2.31 8.21 7.90
C ALA A 146 -3.76 7.73 7.73
N ALA A 147 -4.08 6.51 8.16
CA ALA A 147 -5.44 5.98 8.16
C ALA A 147 -6.36 6.85 9.04
N THR A 148 -5.90 7.22 10.24
CA THR A 148 -6.64 8.12 11.13
C THR A 148 -6.89 9.49 10.48
N ARG A 149 -5.91 10.02 9.74
CA ARG A 149 -6.07 11.29 9.02
C ARG A 149 -7.09 11.17 7.89
N ALA A 150 -7.02 10.10 7.09
CA ALA A 150 -7.94 9.85 5.99
C ALA A 150 -9.40 9.75 6.48
N LEU A 151 -9.62 9.11 7.64
CA LEU A 151 -10.93 9.01 8.28
C LEU A 151 -11.48 10.35 8.79
N ARG A 152 -10.63 11.34 9.09
CA ARG A 152 -11.04 12.66 9.57
C ARG A 152 -11.36 13.65 8.45
N SER A 153 -10.95 13.35 7.21
CA SER A 153 -11.15 14.21 6.04
C SER A 153 -12.36 13.83 5.17
N THR A 154 -13.07 12.75 5.55
CA THR A 154 -14.36 12.34 5.00
C THR A 154 -15.51 12.91 5.81
#